data_AF-A0A917B1N3-F1
#
_entry.id   AF-A0A917B1N3-F1
#
_cell.length_a   1.000
_cell.length_b   1.000
_cell.length_c   1.000
_cell.angle_alpha   90.00
_cell.angle_beta   90.00
_cell.angle_gamma   90.00
#
_symmetry.space_group_name_H-M   'P 1'
#
loop_
_entity.id
_entity.type
_entity.pdbx_description
1 polymer ?
#
loop_
_entity_poly.entity_id
_entity_poly.type
_entity_poly.pdbx_seq_one_letter_code
_entity_poly.pdbx_strand_id
1 'polypeptide(L)'
;MTDTKKYRVTDDSQLVEAEADLDKGQHTWPDGRPMTEQNTAEYTAQRKSAGRPSLNGAGSSPSVAFRLTAQLRSDADALAAEEGRPVSAIAREALEDYIRRHKAS
;
A
#
# COMPACT_ATOMS: atom_id res chain seq x y z
N MET A 1 29.05 -2.82 -2.04
CA MET A 1 27.73 -2.43 -1.51
C MET A 1 27.31 -1.20 -2.31
N THR A 2 26.31 -1.34 -3.19
CA THR A 2 25.92 -0.30 -4.17
C THR A 2 25.27 0.88 -3.44
N ASP A 3 25.65 2.11 -3.78
CA ASP A 3 25.00 3.31 -3.25
C ASP A 3 23.56 3.38 -3.77
N THR A 4 22.61 3.07 -2.88
CA THR A 4 21.18 3.05 -3.19
C THR A 4 20.58 4.45 -3.32
N LYS A 5 21.28 5.51 -2.86
CA LYS A 5 20.79 6.89 -2.98
C LYS A 5 20.61 7.32 -4.43
N LYS A 6 21.37 6.76 -5.37
CA LYS A 6 21.27 7.10 -6.79
C LYS A 6 19.93 6.72 -7.45
N TYR A 7 19.17 5.83 -6.82
CA TYR A 7 17.87 5.37 -7.32
C TYR A 7 16.69 6.05 -6.61
N ARG A 8 16.95 7.05 -5.75
CA ARG A 8 15.92 7.77 -5.02
C ARG A 8 15.14 8.67 -5.99
N VAL A 9 13.85 8.40 -6.15
CA VAL A 9 12.92 9.28 -6.87
C VAL A 9 12.58 10.48 -5.98
N THR A 10 12.69 11.67 -6.55
CA THR A 10 12.40 12.99 -5.96
C THR A 10 11.42 13.76 -6.84
N ASP A 11 10.92 14.90 -6.37
CA ASP A 11 9.97 15.72 -7.15
C ASP A 11 10.56 16.22 -8.47
N ASP A 12 11.89 16.38 -8.55
CA ASP A 12 12.62 16.76 -9.76
C ASP A 12 13.01 15.57 -10.66
N SER A 13 12.62 14.34 -10.29
CA SER A 13 12.95 13.17 -11.09
C SER A 13 12.18 13.20 -12.41
N GLN A 14 12.91 13.18 -13.51
CA GLN A 14 12.32 13.08 -14.84
C GLN A 14 11.68 11.69 -15.01
N LEU A 15 10.35 11.68 -15.06
CA LEU A 15 9.58 10.49 -15.42
C LEU A 15 9.36 10.51 -16.93
N VAL A 16 9.71 9.42 -17.59
CA VAL A 16 9.42 9.26 -19.02
C VAL A 16 7.98 8.75 -19.12
N GLU A 17 7.11 9.50 -19.81
CA GLU A 17 5.69 9.14 -19.97
C GLU A 17 5.47 7.98 -20.95
N ALA A 18 6.49 7.63 -21.74
CA ALA A 18 6.41 6.52 -22.67
C ALA A 18 6.65 5.18 -21.96
N GLU A 19 5.88 4.18 -22.36
CA GLU A 19 6.11 2.80 -21.96
C GLU A 19 7.50 2.35 -22.42
N ALA A 20 8.24 1.69 -21.53
CA ALA A 20 9.54 1.12 -21.85
C ALA A 20 9.33 -0.17 -22.64
N ASP A 21 9.82 -0.23 -23.88
CA ASP A 21 9.93 -1.45 -24.67
C ASP A 21 11.15 -2.25 -24.20
N LEU A 22 10.92 -3.30 -23.41
CA LEU A 22 12.01 -4.06 -22.79
C LEU A 22 12.82 -4.86 -23.81
N ASP A 23 12.23 -5.22 -24.95
CA ASP A 23 12.91 -5.99 -25.99
C ASP A 23 13.84 -5.12 -26.84
N LYS A 24 13.59 -3.81 -26.91
CA LYS A 24 14.48 -2.83 -27.57
C LYS A 24 15.42 -2.11 -26.60
N GLY A 25 15.08 -2.05 -25.32
CA GLY A 25 15.87 -1.39 -24.29
C GLY A 25 17.11 -2.20 -23.88
N GLN A 26 18.21 -1.52 -23.57
CA GLN A 26 19.39 -2.17 -23.00
C GLN A 26 19.27 -2.28 -21.47
N HIS A 27 18.26 -3.02 -21.01
CA HIS A 27 18.00 -3.26 -19.59
C HIS A 27 18.53 -4.61 -19.15
N THR A 28 19.12 -4.67 -17.95
CA THR A 28 19.68 -5.91 -17.39
C THR A 28 19.26 -6.09 -15.93
N TRP A 29 19.02 -7.34 -15.57
CA TRP A 29 18.90 -7.78 -14.18
C TRP A 29 20.21 -7.55 -13.41
N PRO A 30 20.18 -7.56 -12.06
CA PRO A 30 21.40 -7.44 -11.24
C PRO A 30 22.47 -8.51 -11.49
N ASP A 31 22.07 -9.66 -12.05
CA ASP A 31 22.96 -10.76 -12.43
C ASP A 31 23.51 -10.63 -13.86
N GLY A 32 23.21 -9.53 -14.55
CA GLY A 32 23.67 -9.24 -15.90
C GLY A 32 22.84 -9.88 -17.02
N ARG A 33 21.81 -10.66 -16.72
CA ARG A 33 20.89 -11.18 -17.75
C ARG A 33 20.08 -10.05 -18.36
N PRO A 34 19.77 -10.09 -19.67
CA PRO A 34 18.91 -9.08 -20.28
C PRO A 34 17.49 -9.13 -19.66
N MET A 35 16.88 -7.98 -19.42
CA MET A 35 15.45 -7.87 -19.15
C MET A 35 14.71 -7.81 -20.48
N THR A 36 13.79 -8.75 -20.70
CA THR A 36 12.93 -8.81 -21.90
C THR A 36 11.47 -8.86 -21.46
N GLU A 37 10.54 -8.60 -22.37
CA GLU A 37 9.10 -8.70 -22.07
C GLU A 37 8.75 -10.11 -21.58
N GLN A 38 9.27 -11.13 -22.27
CA GLN A 38 9.03 -12.53 -21.95
C GLN A 38 9.52 -12.89 -20.53
N ASN A 39 10.77 -12.59 -20.19
CA ASN A 39 11.32 -13.03 -18.90
C ASN A 39 10.76 -12.20 -17.72
N THR A 40 10.34 -10.96 -17.98
CA THR A 40 9.65 -10.11 -17.00
C THR A 40 8.24 -10.63 -16.73
N ALA A 41 7.53 -11.09 -17.78
CA ALA A 41 6.23 -11.73 -17.65
C ALA A 41 6.33 -13.04 -16.86
N GLU A 42 7.33 -13.89 -17.15
CA GLU A 42 7.58 -15.13 -16.41
C GLU A 42 7.90 -14.87 -14.94
N TYR A 43 8.78 -13.91 -14.65
CA TYR A 43 9.12 -13.49 -13.28
C TYR A 43 7.89 -13.02 -12.51
N THR A 44 7.03 -12.24 -13.16
CA THR A 44 5.80 -11.70 -12.54
C THR A 44 4.77 -12.81 -12.33
N ALA A 45 4.58 -13.71 -13.30
CA ALA A 45 3.64 -14.83 -13.21
C ALA A 45 3.96 -15.75 -12.04
N GLN A 46 5.23 -16.06 -11.78
CA GLN A 46 5.67 -16.86 -10.64
C GLN A 46 5.35 -16.21 -9.29
N ARG A 47 5.26 -14.88 -9.24
CA ARG A 47 4.98 -14.10 -8.02
C ARG A 47 3.50 -13.75 -7.83
N LYS A 48 2.62 -13.97 -8.82
CA LYS A 48 1.17 -13.74 -8.67
C LYS A 48 0.53 -14.62 -7.58
N SER A 49 1.11 -15.77 -7.26
CA SER A 49 0.64 -16.69 -6.22
C SER A 49 0.98 -16.24 -4.80
N ALA A 50 2.02 -15.43 -4.64
CA ALA A 50 2.38 -14.77 -3.39
C ALA A 50 1.81 -13.35 -3.45
N GLY A 51 0.60 -13.14 -2.92
CA GLY A 51 -0.05 -11.83 -2.90
C GLY A 51 0.91 -10.69 -2.54
N ARG A 52 0.65 -9.49 -3.06
CA ARG A 52 1.54 -8.31 -2.92
C ARG A 52 2.06 -8.19 -1.48
N PRO A 53 3.39 -8.29 -1.24
CA PRO A 53 3.95 -8.16 0.09
C PRO A 53 3.50 -6.86 0.74
N SER A 54 3.13 -6.90 2.02
CA SER A 54 2.85 -5.67 2.76
C SER A 54 4.13 -4.84 2.84
N LEU A 55 3.99 -3.51 2.86
CA LEU A 55 5.10 -2.54 2.87
C LEU A 55 6.11 -2.77 4.01
N ASN A 56 5.74 -3.51 5.07
CA ASN A 56 6.57 -3.79 6.24
C ASN A 56 6.82 -5.29 6.50
N GLY A 57 6.50 -6.19 5.56
CA GLY A 57 6.72 -7.64 5.71
C GLY A 57 5.85 -8.35 6.77
N ALA A 58 5.19 -7.61 7.67
CA ALA A 58 4.16 -8.11 8.57
C ALA A 58 2.80 -8.06 7.84
N GLY A 59 2.26 -9.23 7.52
CA GLY A 59 0.89 -9.36 7.04
C GLY A 59 -0.11 -8.88 8.08
N SER A 60 -1.18 -8.25 7.61
CA SER A 60 -2.29 -7.64 8.36
C SER A 60 -1.93 -6.42 9.22
N SER A 61 -2.62 -5.31 8.97
CA SER A 61 -2.69 -4.20 9.92
C SER A 61 -3.19 -4.70 11.28
N PRO A 62 -2.71 -4.13 12.41
CA PRO A 62 -3.27 -4.42 13.73
C PRO A 62 -4.78 -4.16 13.75
N SER A 63 -5.53 -5.06 14.40
CA SER A 63 -6.98 -4.97 14.53
C SER A 63 -7.40 -5.02 15.99
N VAL A 64 -8.49 -4.32 16.30
CA VAL A 64 -9.14 -4.33 17.62
C VAL A 64 -10.64 -4.55 17.42
N ALA A 65 -11.25 -5.32 18.31
CA ALA A 65 -12.68 -5.60 18.29
C ALA A 65 -13.34 -4.93 19.51
N PHE A 66 -14.38 -4.14 19.26
CA PHE A 66 -15.16 -3.49 20.30
C PHE A 66 -16.47 -4.21 20.54
N ARG A 67 -16.86 -4.32 21.82
CA ARG A 67 -18.24 -4.67 22.17
C ARG A 67 -19.05 -3.39 22.23
N LEU A 68 -20.11 -3.33 21.43
CA LEU A 68 -20.99 -2.17 21.31
C LEU A 68 -22.42 -2.57 21.68
N THR A 69 -23.21 -1.60 22.11
CA THR A 69 -24.66 -1.77 22.18
C THR A 69 -25.24 -1.82 20.77
N ALA A 70 -26.42 -2.44 20.61
CA ALA A 70 -27.10 -2.51 19.32
C ALA A 70 -27.39 -1.11 18.76
N GLN A 71 -27.78 -0.16 19.64
CA GLN A 71 -28.04 1.22 19.25
C GLN A 71 -26.80 1.90 18.67
N LEU A 72 -25.67 1.84 19.39
CA LEU A 72 -24.43 2.49 18.94
C LEU A 72 -23.94 1.91 17.61
N ARG A 73 -24.12 0.60 17.41
CA ARG A 73 -23.81 -0.02 16.12
C ARG A 73 -24.70 0.52 15.00
N SER A 74 -26.01 0.61 15.23
CA SER A 74 -26.96 1.15 14.27
C SER A 74 -26.65 2.60 13.91
N ASP A 75 -26.31 3.43 14.89
CA ASP A 75 -25.97 4.83 14.67
C ASP A 75 -24.69 4.98 13.83
N ALA A 76 -23.70 4.13 14.09
CA ALA A 76 -22.46 4.09 13.29
C ALA A 76 -22.70 3.62 11.85
N ASP A 77 -23.56 2.63 11.64
CA ASP A 77 -23.93 2.16 10.29
C ASP A 77 -24.69 3.26 9.51
N ALA A 78 -25.57 4.02 10.17
CA ALA A 78 -26.30 5.13 9.56
C ALA A 78 -25.36 6.27 9.15
N LEU A 79 -24.45 6.69 10.04
CA LEU A 79 -23.47 7.74 9.74
C LEU A 79 -22.52 7.31 8.60
N ALA A 80 -22.08 6.06 8.61
CA ALA A 80 -21.27 5.49 7.53
C ALA A 80 -21.98 5.57 6.16
N ALA A 81 -23.27 5.26 6.13
CA ALA A 81 -24.08 5.34 4.92
C ALA A 81 -24.26 6.79 4.43
N GLU A 82 -24.52 7.73 5.35
CA GLU A 82 -24.65 9.15 5.04
C GLU A 82 -23.36 9.74 4.46
N GLU A 83 -22.21 9.41 5.06
CA GLU A 83 -20.90 9.90 4.63
C GLU A 83 -20.27 9.11 3.47
N GLY A 84 -20.90 8.01 3.03
CA GLY A 84 -20.38 7.16 1.96
C GLY A 84 -19.04 6.49 2.29
N ARG A 85 -18.76 6.24 3.57
CA ARG A 85 -17.49 5.64 4.05
C ARG A 85 -17.74 4.45 4.97
N PRO A 86 -16.81 3.48 5.08
CA PRO A 86 -17.02 2.33 5.95
C PRO A 86 -16.98 2.71 7.44
N VAL A 87 -17.72 1.97 8.27
CA VAL A 87 -17.72 2.13 9.75
C VAL A 87 -16.31 2.07 10.34
N SER A 88 -15.40 1.28 9.74
CA SER A 88 -14.01 1.19 10.19
C SER A 88 -13.22 2.49 10.03
N ALA A 89 -13.60 3.36 9.08
CA ALA A 89 -13.00 4.69 8.93
C ALA A 89 -13.45 5.61 10.08
N ILE A 90 -14.76 5.65 10.36
CA ILE A 90 -15.34 6.43 11.46
C ILE A 90 -14.76 5.97 12.81
N ALA A 91 -14.71 4.65 13.04
CA ALA A 91 -14.17 4.09 14.27
C ALA A 91 -12.69 4.43 14.47
N ARG A 92 -11.90 4.43 13.39
CA ARG A 92 -10.49 4.84 13.42
C ARG A 92 -10.36 6.32 13.78
N GLU A 93 -11.11 7.18 13.10
CA GLU A 93 -11.08 8.63 13.32
C GLU A 93 -11.47 8.97 14.77
N ALA A 94 -12.55 8.38 15.28
CA ALA A 94 -12.98 8.58 16.66
C ALA A 94 -11.91 8.13 17.68
N LEU A 95 -11.25 6.99 17.44
CA LEU A 95 -10.19 6.49 18.32
C LEU A 95 -8.94 7.39 18.27
N GLU A 96 -8.52 7.82 17.07
CA GLU A 96 -7.39 8.74 16.89
C GLU A 96 -7.64 10.07 17.60
N ASP A 97 -8.83 10.64 17.44
CA ASP A 97 -9.28 11.86 18.09
C ASP A 97 -9.27 11.72 19.62
N TYR A 98 -9.82 10.63 20.14
CA TYR A 98 -9.86 10.37 21.57
C TYR A 98 -8.43 10.29 22.15
N ILE A 99 -7.55 9.53 21.51
CA ILE A 99 -6.15 9.42 21.93
C ILE A 99 -5.44 10.78 21.85
N ARG A 100 -5.65 11.54 20.77
CA ARG A 100 -5.02 12.86 20.59
C ARG A 100 -5.41 13.82 21.70
N ARG A 101 -6.69 13.85 22.08
CA ARG A 101 -7.21 14.70 23.18
C ARG A 101 -6.63 14.31 24.54
N HIS A 102 -6.30 13.04 24.76
CA HIS A 102 -5.81 12.55 26.05
C HIS A 102 -4.28 12.46 26.16
N LYS A 103 -3.55 12.46 25.03
CA LYS A 103 -2.09 12.55 25.02
C LYS A 103 -1.56 13.98 25.13
N ALA A 104 -2.41 14.97 24.90
CA ALA A 104 -2.06 16.39 25.00
C ALA A 104 -2.27 16.97 26.42
N SER A 105 -2.71 16.13 27.38
CA SER A 105 -2.84 16.45 28.82
C SER A 105 -1.73 15.80 29.65
#